data_AF-A0A967WQE7-F1
#
_entry.id   AF-A0A967WQE7-F1
#
_cell.length_a   1.000
_cell.length_b   1.000
_cell.length_c   1.000
_cell.angle_alpha   90.00
_cell.angle_beta   90.00
_cell.angle_gamma   90.00
#
_symmetry.space_group_name_H-M   'P 1'
#
loop_
_entity.id
_entity.type
_entity.pdbx_description
1 polymer ?
#
loop_
_entity_poly.entity_id
_entity_poly.type
_entity_poly.pdbx_seq_one_letter_code
_entity_poly.pdbx_strand_id
1 'polypeptide(L)'
;MKRSDLVRISEYVWEIPTSFRSDMKVPARIYASEELLKLIFRDRSLEQLVNTAAMPGVVKRVLVMPDAHQGYGPPIGGVVPTRYPEGVISPGAVGYDINCGVRLMASGILADDVKADIDDLISALYHSIPSGVGKGGGARRVLPREMDQVLVKGASWAVEAGYGRPKDLEHLEERGAMEGADPSVVSSRAKKRGGPQLGTLGSGNHFIEIQEVGKIYDEEVARAFGLFEGQLTVEIHSGSRGLGHQVCSDYVKSLQGAVRKYNIKLPDRQLVCAPLDSPEGRCYFGAMASAANYAWANRQCMAHLARRSFEEVLTGKMSDFDLRTVYDVAHNIAKIEDHTVNGKTMKLCIHRKGATRAFGPGHPAVTPAYREFGQPVLVPGDMGTASYVLVGTAEAMEKSFGTSCHGAGRTMSRRA
;
A
#
# COMPACT_ATOMS: atom_id res chain seq x y z
N MET A 1 -29.06 -3.83 -5.46
CA MET A 1 -28.80 -3.05 -4.24
C MET A 1 -29.25 -1.62 -4.50
N LYS A 2 -29.87 -0.98 -3.53
CA LYS A 2 -30.42 0.39 -3.60
C LYS A 2 -29.95 1.18 -2.38
N ARG A 3 -30.03 2.51 -2.45
CA ARG A 3 -29.65 3.41 -1.35
C ARG A 3 -30.42 3.14 -0.04
N SER A 4 -31.65 2.63 -0.13
CA SER A 4 -32.49 2.21 0.99
C SER A 4 -31.95 1.00 1.76
N ASP A 5 -31.03 0.24 1.16
CA ASP A 5 -30.41 -0.93 1.79
C ASP A 5 -29.29 -0.54 2.76
N LEU A 6 -28.89 0.75 2.78
CA LEU A 6 -27.82 1.29 3.63
C LEU A 6 -28.43 2.08 4.79
N VAL A 7 -27.90 1.83 5.99
CA VAL A 7 -28.18 2.59 7.21
C VAL A 7 -27.11 3.67 7.37
N ARG A 8 -27.50 4.93 7.56
CA ARG A 8 -26.57 6.01 7.91
C ARG A 8 -26.17 5.86 9.37
N ILE A 9 -24.88 5.74 9.65
CA ILE A 9 -24.34 5.66 11.01
C ILE A 9 -23.88 7.04 11.49
N SER A 10 -23.24 7.82 10.61
CA SER A 10 -22.89 9.22 10.83
C SER A 10 -22.78 9.95 9.49
N GLU A 11 -22.36 11.22 9.50
CA GLU A 11 -22.35 12.07 8.30
C GLU A 11 -21.68 11.42 7.08
N TYR A 12 -20.52 10.80 7.27
CA TYR A 12 -19.71 10.18 6.22
C TYR A 12 -19.67 8.66 6.31
N VAL A 13 -20.56 8.05 7.11
CA VAL A 13 -20.46 6.63 7.45
C VAL A 13 -21.79 5.93 7.24
N TRP A 14 -21.74 4.89 6.40
CA TRP A 14 -22.88 4.08 6.01
C TRP A 14 -22.62 2.61 6.34
N GLU A 15 -23.67 1.84 6.55
CA GLU A 15 -23.56 0.41 6.82
C GLU A 15 -24.63 -0.38 6.09
N ILE A 16 -24.22 -1.48 5.46
CA ILE A 16 -25.12 -2.53 5.00
C ILE A 16 -25.20 -3.55 6.13
N PRO A 17 -26.39 -3.71 6.76
CA PRO A 17 -26.53 -4.59 7.91
C PRO A 17 -26.37 -6.06 7.49
N THR A 18 -25.94 -6.90 8.43
CA THR A 18 -25.79 -8.35 8.19
C THR A 18 -27.10 -9.02 7.75
N SER A 19 -28.25 -8.47 8.14
CA SER A 19 -29.57 -8.95 7.71
C SER A 19 -29.86 -8.74 6.22
N PHE A 20 -29.06 -7.96 5.49
CA PHE A 20 -29.22 -7.73 4.06
C PHE A 20 -29.13 -9.01 3.22
N ARG A 21 -28.24 -9.94 3.59
CA ARG A 21 -28.09 -11.23 2.92
C ARG A 21 -27.67 -12.31 3.92
N SER A 22 -28.36 -13.46 3.91
CA SER A 22 -28.26 -14.49 4.96
C SER A 22 -26.90 -15.18 5.10
N ASP A 23 -26.01 -15.06 4.11
CA ASP A 23 -24.65 -15.59 4.14
C ASP A 23 -23.61 -14.58 4.66
N MET A 24 -23.99 -13.30 4.88
CA MET A 24 -23.11 -12.31 5.48
C MET A 24 -22.80 -12.70 6.93
N LYS A 25 -21.52 -12.62 7.30
CA LYS A 25 -21.04 -12.97 8.65
C LYS A 25 -20.84 -11.74 9.53
N VAL A 26 -20.61 -10.59 8.90
CA VAL A 26 -20.40 -9.28 9.54
C VAL A 26 -21.09 -8.20 8.71
N PRO A 27 -21.38 -7.01 9.26
CA PRO A 27 -21.85 -5.89 8.47
C PRO A 27 -20.75 -5.35 7.52
N ALA A 28 -21.19 -4.64 6.48
CA ALA A 28 -20.33 -3.99 5.51
C ALA A 28 -20.39 -2.47 5.70
N ARG A 29 -19.26 -1.86 6.03
CA ARG A 29 -19.15 -0.44 6.42
C ARG A 29 -18.52 0.37 5.29
N ILE A 30 -19.09 1.53 5.00
CA ILE A 30 -18.69 2.40 3.89
C ILE A 30 -18.38 3.79 4.46
N TYR A 31 -17.19 4.29 4.19
CA TYR A 31 -16.83 5.69 4.45
C TYR A 31 -16.99 6.47 3.15
N ALA A 32 -17.96 7.37 3.08
CA ALA A 32 -18.20 8.19 1.90
C ALA A 32 -19.11 9.39 2.22
N SER A 33 -18.87 10.53 1.58
CA SER A 33 -19.89 11.57 1.44
C SER A 33 -21.03 11.09 0.54
N GLU A 34 -22.18 11.78 0.54
CA GLU A 34 -23.29 11.42 -0.36
C GLU A 34 -22.86 11.45 -1.84
N GLU A 35 -22.00 12.40 -2.24
CA GLU A 35 -21.51 12.47 -3.62
C GLU A 35 -20.61 11.29 -3.98
N LEU A 36 -19.67 10.93 -3.11
CA LEU A 36 -18.82 9.76 -3.32
C LEU A 36 -19.63 8.46 -3.29
N LEU A 37 -20.64 8.38 -2.44
CA LEU A 37 -21.52 7.22 -2.37
C LEU A 37 -22.25 7.00 -3.71
N LYS A 38 -22.72 8.08 -4.37
CA LYS A 38 -23.29 7.98 -5.73
C LYS A 38 -22.31 7.39 -6.74
N LEU A 39 -21.02 7.68 -6.63
CA LEU A 39 -19.99 7.10 -7.50
C LEU A 39 -19.78 5.62 -7.20
N ILE A 40 -19.71 5.24 -5.93
CA ILE A 40 -19.57 3.83 -5.49
C ILE A 40 -20.77 2.99 -5.96
N PHE A 41 -21.96 3.58 -6.10
CA PHE A 41 -23.15 2.91 -6.67
C PHE A 41 -23.07 2.64 -8.19
N ARG A 42 -22.12 3.23 -8.93
CA ARG A 42 -22.05 3.12 -10.40
C ARG A 42 -21.46 1.80 -10.89
N ASP A 43 -20.75 1.07 -10.04
CA ASP A 43 -20.11 -0.19 -10.38
C ASP A 43 -20.46 -1.31 -9.37
N ARG A 44 -19.73 -2.42 -9.41
CA ARG A 44 -19.99 -3.58 -8.54
C ARG A 44 -19.35 -3.47 -7.15
N SER A 45 -18.83 -2.31 -6.72
CA SER A 45 -18.11 -2.16 -5.46
C SER A 45 -18.91 -2.60 -4.23
N LEU A 46 -20.17 -2.16 -4.12
CA LEU A 46 -21.00 -2.55 -2.98
C LEU A 46 -21.37 -4.03 -3.02
N GLU A 47 -21.62 -4.59 -4.21
CA GLU A 47 -21.84 -6.03 -4.37
C GLU A 47 -20.61 -6.83 -3.93
N GLN A 48 -19.41 -6.39 -4.33
CA GLN A 48 -18.14 -6.98 -3.91
C GLN A 48 -17.93 -6.87 -2.40
N LEU A 49 -18.30 -5.74 -1.79
CA LEU A 49 -18.22 -5.56 -0.34
C LEU A 49 -19.15 -6.51 0.41
N VAL A 50 -20.41 -6.66 -0.06
CA VAL A 50 -21.36 -7.64 0.48
C VAL A 50 -20.85 -9.07 0.32
N ASN A 51 -20.29 -9.40 -0.85
CA ASN A 51 -19.64 -10.71 -1.09
C ASN A 51 -18.48 -10.95 -0.11
N THR A 52 -17.67 -9.91 0.13
CA THR A 52 -16.54 -9.95 1.06
C THR A 52 -17.01 -10.16 2.51
N ALA A 53 -18.14 -9.58 2.90
CA ALA A 53 -18.74 -9.77 4.23
C ALA A 53 -19.19 -11.22 4.52
N ALA A 54 -19.32 -12.07 3.49
CA ALA A 54 -19.64 -13.49 3.62
C ALA A 54 -18.38 -14.40 3.78
N MET A 55 -17.17 -13.85 3.59
CA MET A 55 -15.93 -14.62 3.66
C MET A 55 -15.74 -15.26 5.05
N PRO A 56 -15.27 -16.52 5.15
CA PRO A 56 -14.96 -17.15 6.43
C PRO A 56 -13.93 -16.38 7.24
N GLY A 57 -14.16 -16.34 8.56
CA GLY A 57 -13.22 -15.74 9.50
C GLY A 57 -13.18 -14.22 9.54
N VAL A 58 -14.00 -13.49 8.75
CA VAL A 58 -14.09 -12.02 8.85
C VAL A 58 -14.55 -11.58 10.24
N VAL A 59 -14.00 -10.48 10.74
CA VAL A 59 -14.19 -10.03 12.12
C VAL A 59 -14.77 -8.63 12.18
N LYS A 60 -15.80 -8.43 13.03
CA LYS A 60 -16.47 -7.17 13.38
C LYS A 60 -17.17 -6.44 12.22
N ARG A 61 -16.48 -6.19 11.10
CA ARG A 61 -16.99 -5.57 9.86
C ARG A 61 -15.96 -5.64 8.75
N VAL A 62 -16.40 -5.67 7.50
CA VAL A 62 -15.56 -5.36 6.34
C VAL A 62 -15.80 -3.90 5.94
N LEU A 63 -14.78 -3.23 5.40
CA LEU A 63 -14.82 -1.77 5.18
C LEU A 63 -14.47 -1.41 3.74
N VAL A 64 -15.02 -0.30 3.27
CA VAL A 64 -14.49 0.44 2.12
C VAL A 64 -14.22 1.90 2.47
N MET A 65 -13.12 2.40 1.94
CA MET A 65 -12.68 3.78 2.01
C MET A 65 -13.41 4.66 0.96
N PRO A 66 -13.32 6.00 1.06
CA PRO A 66 -14.06 6.91 0.17
C PRO A 66 -13.71 6.82 -1.31
N ASP A 67 -12.53 6.28 -1.62
CA ASP A 67 -11.95 6.07 -2.96
C ASP A 67 -12.31 4.69 -3.57
N ALA A 68 -13.28 4.00 -2.98
CA ALA A 68 -13.60 2.64 -3.36
C ALA A 68 -14.22 2.52 -4.75
N HIS A 69 -13.77 1.49 -5.46
CA HIS A 69 -14.22 1.16 -6.81
C HIS A 69 -14.01 -0.34 -7.09
N GLN A 70 -14.61 -0.83 -8.17
CA GLN A 70 -14.65 -2.25 -8.48
C GLN A 70 -13.24 -2.85 -8.64
N GLY A 71 -12.99 -3.94 -7.93
CA GLY A 71 -11.73 -4.68 -7.94
C GLY A 71 -11.87 -6.12 -8.43
N TYR A 72 -10.87 -6.96 -8.13
CA TYR A 72 -10.94 -8.42 -8.25
C TYR A 72 -11.25 -9.03 -6.87
N GLY A 73 -12.42 -9.67 -6.72
CA GLY A 73 -12.88 -10.17 -5.42
C GLY A 73 -13.42 -9.04 -4.55
N PRO A 74 -12.72 -8.61 -3.49
CA PRO A 74 -13.12 -7.39 -2.75
C PRO A 74 -13.00 -6.13 -3.62
N PRO A 75 -13.64 -5.01 -3.25
CA PRO A 75 -13.40 -3.72 -3.91
C PRO A 75 -11.97 -3.21 -3.65
N ILE A 76 -11.45 -2.35 -4.53
CA ILE A 76 -10.32 -1.46 -4.20
C ILE A 76 -10.85 -0.40 -3.23
N GLY A 77 -10.02 0.13 -2.33
CA GLY A 77 -10.49 0.86 -1.15
C GLY A 77 -10.89 -0.06 0.00
N GLY A 78 -10.72 -1.38 -0.15
CA GLY A 78 -11.26 -2.39 0.76
C GLY A 78 -10.34 -2.75 1.92
N VAL A 79 -10.93 -2.97 3.10
CA VAL A 79 -10.26 -3.55 4.27
C VAL A 79 -11.01 -4.81 4.72
N VAL A 80 -10.29 -5.93 4.81
CA VAL A 80 -10.84 -7.24 5.18
C VAL A 80 -10.11 -7.79 6.41
N PRO A 81 -10.60 -7.47 7.62
CA PRO A 81 -10.09 -8.05 8.87
C PRO A 81 -10.56 -9.49 8.99
N THR A 82 -9.62 -10.42 9.16
CA THR A 82 -9.90 -11.84 9.41
C THR A 82 -9.22 -12.30 10.70
N ARG A 83 -9.80 -13.29 11.38
CA ARG A 83 -9.23 -13.84 12.61
C ARG A 83 -7.85 -14.46 12.34
N TYR A 84 -6.90 -14.31 13.26
CA TYR A 84 -5.65 -15.04 13.22
C TYR A 84 -5.61 -16.10 14.34
N PRO A 85 -5.12 -17.32 14.08
CA PRO A 85 -4.72 -17.86 12.78
C PRO A 85 -5.85 -18.57 12.00
N GLU A 86 -7.05 -18.73 12.57
CA GLU A 86 -8.11 -19.58 12.02
C GLU A 86 -8.96 -18.92 10.93
N GLY A 87 -8.74 -17.63 10.66
CA GLY A 87 -9.36 -16.93 9.53
C GLY A 87 -8.69 -17.30 8.21
N VAL A 88 -9.05 -16.57 7.15
CA VAL A 88 -8.53 -16.83 5.81
C VAL A 88 -7.61 -15.73 5.30
N ILE A 89 -6.71 -16.11 4.42
CA ILE A 89 -5.91 -15.18 3.62
C ILE A 89 -6.36 -15.23 2.16
N SER A 90 -6.51 -14.07 1.52
CA SER A 90 -6.98 -13.96 0.13
C SER A 90 -6.09 -13.07 -0.73
N PRO A 91 -5.52 -13.58 -1.84
CA PRO A 91 -4.78 -12.76 -2.80
C PRO A 91 -5.62 -11.63 -3.41
N GLY A 92 -6.91 -11.90 -3.64
CA GLY A 92 -7.84 -10.89 -4.13
C GLY A 92 -8.04 -9.74 -3.13
N ALA A 93 -7.98 -10.01 -1.82
CA ALA A 93 -8.10 -9.00 -0.76
C ALA A 93 -6.82 -8.18 -0.55
N VAL A 94 -5.67 -8.63 -1.07
CA VAL A 94 -4.41 -7.87 -1.08
C VAL A 94 -4.25 -7.06 -2.37
N GLY A 95 -4.60 -7.66 -3.51
CA GLY A 95 -4.40 -7.07 -4.83
C GLY A 95 -3.22 -7.69 -5.60
N TYR A 96 -3.16 -7.39 -6.90
CA TYR A 96 -2.14 -7.96 -7.80
C TYR A 96 -0.78 -7.32 -7.59
N ASP A 97 -0.71 -5.99 -7.49
CA ASP A 97 0.53 -5.30 -7.19
C ASP A 97 0.74 -5.25 -5.68
N ILE A 98 1.26 -6.37 -5.15
CA ILE A 98 1.57 -6.54 -3.73
C ILE A 98 2.56 -5.46 -3.30
N ASN A 99 2.26 -4.79 -2.19
CA ASN A 99 2.98 -3.62 -1.69
C ASN A 99 3.21 -2.54 -2.77
N CYS A 100 2.25 -2.35 -3.68
CA CYS A 100 2.06 -1.02 -4.24
C CYS A 100 1.89 -0.06 -3.06
N GLY A 101 2.60 1.05 -3.11
CA GLY A 101 2.72 1.96 -1.99
C GLY A 101 3.46 3.22 -2.40
N VAL A 102 3.58 4.12 -1.43
CA VAL A 102 4.10 5.47 -1.65
C VAL A 102 5.24 5.73 -0.70
N ARG A 103 6.25 6.42 -1.20
CA ARG A 103 7.32 7.01 -0.40
C ARG A 103 7.36 8.50 -0.64
N LEU A 104 7.35 9.27 0.43
CA LEU A 104 7.59 10.71 0.39
C LEU A 104 9.02 11.01 0.85
N MET A 105 9.71 11.83 0.09
CA MET A 105 11.02 12.37 0.41
C MET A 105 10.93 13.89 0.48
N ALA A 106 11.62 14.50 1.43
CA ALA A 106 11.61 15.94 1.63
C ALA A 106 13.04 16.49 1.58
N SER A 107 13.19 17.69 1.01
CA SER A 107 14.45 18.43 0.99
C SER A 107 14.46 19.58 2.02
N GLY A 108 15.59 20.26 2.14
CA GLY A 108 15.68 21.58 2.80
C GLY A 108 15.37 22.75 1.87
N ILE A 109 14.97 22.49 0.61
CA ILE A 109 14.86 23.49 -0.46
C ILE A 109 13.44 24.08 -0.51
N LEU A 110 13.33 25.39 -0.76
CA LEU A 110 12.08 26.01 -1.19
C LEU A 110 11.87 25.77 -2.68
N ALA A 111 10.67 25.35 -3.08
CA ALA A 111 10.36 25.05 -4.48
C ALA A 111 10.66 26.23 -5.43
N ASP A 112 10.48 27.45 -4.94
CA ASP A 112 10.80 28.69 -5.66
C ASP A 112 12.28 28.82 -6.03
N ASP A 113 13.19 28.28 -5.21
CA ASP A 113 14.64 28.40 -5.42
C ASP A 113 15.15 27.50 -6.57
N VAL A 114 14.37 26.50 -6.97
CA VAL A 114 14.72 25.54 -8.04
C VAL A 114 13.81 25.65 -9.26
N LYS A 115 12.93 26.66 -9.33
CA LYS A 115 11.99 26.84 -10.46
C LYS A 115 12.67 26.79 -11.83
N ALA A 116 13.86 27.37 -11.95
CA ALA A 116 14.62 27.39 -13.20
C ALA A 116 15.24 26.02 -13.55
N ASP A 117 15.37 25.11 -12.58
CA ASP A 117 16.03 23.82 -12.71
C ASP A 117 15.04 22.63 -12.75
N ILE A 118 13.72 22.88 -12.64
CA ILE A 118 12.70 21.83 -12.58
C ILE A 118 12.74 20.92 -13.81
N ASP A 119 12.89 21.49 -15.02
CA ASP A 119 12.95 20.70 -16.26
C ASP A 119 14.19 19.80 -16.30
N ASP A 120 15.32 20.28 -15.79
CA ASP A 120 16.55 19.51 -15.67
C ASP A 120 16.42 18.41 -14.62
N LEU A 121 15.79 18.70 -13.46
CA LEU A 121 15.52 17.70 -12.43
C LEU A 121 14.59 16.59 -12.93
N ILE A 122 13.49 16.96 -13.61
CA ILE A 122 12.57 16.00 -14.22
C ILE A 122 13.31 15.16 -15.26
N SER A 123 14.13 15.79 -16.10
CA SER A 123 14.95 15.09 -17.09
C SER A 123 15.92 14.11 -16.43
N ALA A 124 16.64 14.53 -15.40
CA ALA A 124 17.59 13.67 -14.68
C ALA A 124 16.88 12.48 -14.00
N LEU A 125 15.72 12.71 -13.38
CA LEU A 125 14.90 11.64 -12.79
C LEU A 125 14.42 10.65 -13.86
N TYR A 126 13.93 11.14 -15.00
CA TYR A 126 13.45 10.29 -16.09
C TYR A 126 14.56 9.42 -16.68
N HIS A 127 15.77 9.95 -16.82
CA HIS A 127 16.94 9.19 -17.27
C HIS A 127 17.41 8.17 -16.24
N SER A 128 17.40 8.55 -14.96
CA SER A 128 17.93 7.72 -13.87
C SER A 128 16.98 6.61 -13.42
N ILE A 129 15.67 6.81 -13.55
CA ILE A 129 14.63 5.90 -13.04
C ILE A 129 13.78 5.38 -14.21
N PRO A 130 14.10 4.18 -14.75
CA PRO A 130 13.36 3.64 -15.88
C PRO A 130 11.87 3.44 -15.57
N SER A 131 11.03 3.88 -16.49
CA SER A 131 9.58 3.70 -16.48
C SER A 131 9.11 2.86 -17.67
N GLY A 132 7.95 2.20 -17.55
CA GLY A 132 7.35 1.36 -18.57
C GLY A 132 7.27 -0.14 -18.22
N VAL A 133 6.49 -0.88 -19.02
CA VAL A 133 6.30 -2.32 -18.85
C VAL A 133 7.55 -3.06 -19.29
N GLY A 134 8.09 -3.94 -18.44
CA GLY A 134 9.22 -4.80 -18.80
C GLY A 134 10.60 -4.13 -18.77
N LYS A 135 10.65 -2.82 -18.46
CA LYS A 135 11.90 -2.05 -18.40
C LYS A 135 12.72 -2.42 -17.18
N GLY A 136 14.03 -2.24 -17.30
CA GLY A 136 15.03 -2.53 -16.29
C GLY A 136 16.15 -1.50 -16.31
N GLY A 137 17.16 -1.69 -15.46
CA GLY A 137 18.38 -0.88 -15.47
C GLY A 137 18.43 0.26 -14.45
N GLY A 138 17.44 0.40 -13.57
CA GLY A 138 17.52 1.38 -12.49
C GLY A 138 18.47 0.94 -11.36
N ALA A 139 18.35 -0.30 -10.90
CA ALA A 139 19.35 -0.91 -10.03
C ALA A 139 20.31 -1.81 -10.82
N ARG A 140 21.46 -2.12 -10.20
CA ARG A 140 22.40 -3.12 -10.73
C ARG A 140 21.67 -4.44 -10.94
N ARG A 141 22.15 -5.21 -11.91
CA ARG A 141 21.60 -6.56 -12.16
C ARG A 141 21.69 -7.41 -10.90
N VAL A 142 20.54 -7.86 -10.42
CA VAL A 142 20.44 -8.82 -9.31
C VAL A 142 20.67 -10.21 -9.86
N LEU A 143 21.68 -10.92 -9.33
CA LEU A 143 21.92 -12.31 -9.72
C LEU A 143 20.82 -13.22 -9.15
N PRO A 144 20.51 -14.36 -9.79
CA PRO A 144 19.50 -15.30 -9.28
C PRO A 144 19.72 -15.72 -7.81
N ARG A 145 20.98 -15.87 -7.41
CA ARG A 145 21.38 -16.19 -6.02
C ARG A 145 21.15 -15.06 -5.02
N GLU A 146 21.12 -13.81 -5.49
CA GLU A 146 20.89 -12.61 -4.67
C GLU A 146 19.40 -12.27 -4.55
N MET A 147 18.58 -12.74 -5.50
CA MET A 147 17.14 -12.47 -5.49
C MET A 147 16.50 -12.93 -4.19
N ASP A 148 16.88 -14.09 -3.66
CA ASP A 148 16.32 -14.59 -2.41
C ASP A 148 16.68 -13.68 -1.22
N GLN A 149 17.85 -13.04 -1.25
CA GLN A 149 18.22 -12.04 -0.25
C GLN A 149 17.37 -10.76 -0.39
N VAL A 150 17.09 -10.30 -1.62
CA VAL A 150 16.14 -9.18 -1.86
C VAL A 150 14.77 -9.52 -1.27
N LEU A 151 14.29 -10.74 -1.50
CA LEU A 151 12.98 -11.21 -1.04
C LEU A 151 12.90 -11.40 0.49
N VAL A 152 14.01 -11.59 1.18
CA VAL A 152 14.04 -11.69 2.65
C VAL A 152 14.29 -10.34 3.31
N LYS A 153 15.31 -9.61 2.86
CA LYS A 153 15.82 -8.40 3.53
C LYS A 153 15.16 -7.10 3.05
N GLY A 154 14.46 -7.11 1.92
CA GLY A 154 13.78 -5.94 1.38
C GLY A 154 14.67 -4.70 1.25
N ALA A 155 14.23 -3.56 1.79
CA ALA A 155 14.99 -2.31 1.73
C ALA A 155 16.37 -2.41 2.40
N SER A 156 16.55 -3.28 3.42
CA SER A 156 17.85 -3.48 4.06
C SER A 156 18.88 -4.03 3.07
N TRP A 157 18.48 -4.93 2.16
CA TRP A 157 19.38 -5.40 1.10
C TRP A 157 19.78 -4.27 0.16
N ALA A 158 18.84 -3.39 -0.18
CA ALA A 158 19.12 -2.27 -1.07
C ALA A 158 20.15 -1.33 -0.42
N VAL A 159 20.00 -1.00 0.87
CA VAL A 159 20.98 -0.21 1.62
C VAL A 159 22.34 -0.91 1.68
N GLU A 160 22.39 -2.21 2.00
CA GLU A 160 23.63 -3.01 1.99
C GLU A 160 24.31 -3.02 0.60
N ALA A 161 23.53 -2.97 -0.47
CA ALA A 161 23.99 -2.91 -1.85
C ALA A 161 24.37 -1.49 -2.33
N GLY A 162 24.34 -0.49 -1.46
CA GLY A 162 24.72 0.90 -1.75
C GLY A 162 23.56 1.83 -2.14
N TYR A 163 22.31 1.33 -2.13
CA TYR A 163 21.13 2.12 -2.47
C TYR A 163 20.50 2.77 -1.24
N GLY A 164 21.03 3.93 -0.87
CA GLY A 164 20.51 4.77 0.21
C GLY A 164 21.26 4.57 1.50
N ARG A 165 20.61 4.81 2.64
CA ARG A 165 21.29 4.97 3.94
C ARG A 165 20.57 4.19 5.05
N PRO A 166 21.28 3.72 6.10
CA PRO A 166 20.65 3.00 7.21
C PRO A 166 19.47 3.73 7.87
N LYS A 167 19.56 5.07 8.00
CA LYS A 167 18.50 5.92 8.58
C LYS A 167 17.19 5.91 7.78
N ASP A 168 17.23 5.57 6.48
CA ASP A 168 16.02 5.42 5.67
C ASP A 168 15.10 4.35 6.25
N LEU A 169 15.67 3.24 6.74
CA LEU A 169 14.94 2.08 7.25
C LEU A 169 14.08 2.39 8.49
N GLU A 170 14.40 3.45 9.23
CA GLU A 170 13.62 3.88 10.40
C GLU A 170 12.32 4.59 10.02
N HIS A 171 12.19 5.01 8.77
CA HIS A 171 11.06 5.77 8.22
C HIS A 171 10.26 4.94 7.22
N LEU A 172 10.41 3.62 7.22
CA LEU A 172 9.65 2.71 6.38
C LEU A 172 8.68 1.91 7.22
N GLU A 173 7.46 1.70 6.72
CA GLU A 173 6.59 0.67 7.25
C GLU A 173 7.29 -0.69 7.25
N GLU A 174 7.17 -1.45 8.36
CA GLU A 174 7.92 -2.69 8.61
C GLU A 174 9.45 -2.55 8.53
N ARG A 175 9.99 -1.32 8.66
CA ARG A 175 11.39 -1.00 8.39
C ARG A 175 11.86 -1.48 7.00
N GLY A 176 10.91 -1.62 6.07
CA GLY A 176 11.14 -2.04 4.69
C GLY A 176 11.33 -3.55 4.50
N ALA A 177 11.02 -4.38 5.49
CA ALA A 177 11.03 -5.85 5.35
C ALA A 177 10.04 -6.52 6.31
N MET A 178 9.05 -7.22 5.77
CA MET A 178 8.15 -8.09 6.52
C MET A 178 8.83 -9.40 6.92
N GLU A 179 8.62 -9.78 8.17
CA GLU A 179 8.90 -11.12 8.67
C GLU A 179 8.05 -12.19 7.98
N GLY A 180 8.53 -13.43 8.01
CA GLY A 180 7.82 -14.57 7.42
C GLY A 180 7.94 -14.69 5.90
N ALA A 181 8.71 -13.81 5.25
CA ALA A 181 9.04 -13.93 3.83
C ALA A 181 9.75 -15.25 3.52
N ASP A 182 9.25 -15.98 2.52
CA ASP A 182 9.79 -17.26 2.11
C ASP A 182 10.04 -17.28 0.58
N PRO A 183 11.28 -17.08 0.14
CA PRO A 183 11.63 -17.11 -1.27
C PRO A 183 11.41 -18.48 -1.94
N SER A 184 11.36 -19.59 -1.19
CA SER A 184 11.22 -20.93 -1.74
C SER A 184 9.84 -21.17 -2.35
N VAL A 185 8.83 -20.46 -1.84
CA VAL A 185 7.44 -20.53 -2.30
C VAL A 185 7.09 -19.43 -3.33
N VAL A 186 8.08 -18.65 -3.77
CA VAL A 186 7.98 -17.70 -4.88
C VAL A 186 8.39 -18.38 -6.18
N SER A 187 7.50 -18.41 -7.17
CA SER A 187 7.76 -19.13 -8.42
C SER A 187 8.98 -18.61 -9.19
N SER A 188 9.66 -19.50 -9.91
CA SER A 188 10.77 -19.12 -10.78
C SER A 188 10.34 -18.09 -11.84
N ARG A 189 9.08 -18.15 -12.30
CA ARG A 189 8.48 -17.16 -13.20
C ARG A 189 8.37 -15.79 -12.54
N ALA A 190 7.93 -15.70 -11.29
CA ALA A 190 7.85 -14.44 -10.55
C ALA A 190 9.24 -13.81 -10.38
N LYS A 191 10.23 -14.61 -9.96
CA LYS A 191 11.63 -14.16 -9.83
C LYS A 191 12.22 -13.69 -11.17
N LYS A 192 11.97 -14.41 -12.27
CA LYS A 192 12.42 -14.01 -13.63
C LYS A 192 11.76 -12.71 -14.11
N ARG A 193 10.49 -12.48 -13.77
CA ARG A 193 9.78 -11.23 -14.11
C ARG A 193 10.27 -10.04 -13.28
N GLY A 194 10.56 -10.24 -11.99
CA GLY A 194 11.06 -9.21 -11.09
C GLY A 194 12.54 -8.88 -11.29
N GLY A 195 13.39 -9.88 -11.50
CA GLY A 195 14.85 -9.74 -11.60
C GLY A 195 15.38 -8.52 -12.34
N PRO A 196 14.91 -8.23 -13.58
CA PRO A 196 15.40 -7.07 -14.33
C PRO A 196 14.77 -5.73 -13.90
N GLN A 197 13.72 -5.73 -13.08
CA GLN A 197 12.84 -4.57 -12.82
C GLN A 197 13.11 -3.85 -11.50
N LEU A 198 14.18 -4.21 -10.77
CA LEU A 198 14.51 -3.52 -9.52
C LEU A 198 15.03 -2.11 -9.82
N GLY A 199 14.62 -1.13 -9.01
CA GLY A 199 14.88 0.29 -9.22
C GLY A 199 14.08 0.91 -10.37
N THR A 200 12.93 0.32 -10.74
CA THR A 200 12.10 0.84 -11.84
C THR A 200 10.72 1.25 -11.34
N LEU A 201 10.18 2.29 -11.96
CA LEU A 201 8.89 2.86 -11.60
C LEU A 201 7.75 1.97 -12.07
N GLY A 202 7.80 1.61 -13.34
CA GLY A 202 6.76 0.84 -14.00
C GLY A 202 5.75 1.64 -14.80
N SER A 203 4.50 1.18 -14.76
CA SER A 203 3.43 1.66 -15.63
C SER A 203 2.12 1.70 -14.85
N GLY A 204 1.14 2.44 -15.36
CA GLY A 204 -0.18 2.52 -14.76
C GLY A 204 -0.34 3.79 -13.96
N ASN A 205 -0.73 3.69 -12.69
CA ASN A 205 -0.78 4.83 -11.76
C ASN A 205 0.55 5.00 -11.01
N HIS A 206 1.66 4.43 -11.50
CA HIS A 206 2.97 4.60 -10.88
C HIS A 206 3.62 5.86 -11.44
N PHE A 207 4.09 6.73 -10.56
CA PHE A 207 4.72 8.00 -10.89
C PHE A 207 5.84 8.33 -9.92
N ILE A 208 6.74 9.20 -10.35
CA ILE A 208 7.60 9.98 -9.48
C ILE A 208 7.29 11.44 -9.75
N GLU A 209 7.03 12.22 -8.70
CA GLU A 209 6.65 13.62 -8.81
C GLU A 209 7.53 14.48 -7.91
N ILE A 210 7.98 15.61 -8.46
CA ILE A 210 8.52 16.72 -7.67
C ILE A 210 7.34 17.60 -7.30
N GLN A 211 7.19 17.86 -6.01
CA GLN A 211 6.01 18.51 -5.43
C GLN A 211 6.44 19.67 -4.53
N GLU A 212 5.50 20.57 -4.27
CA GLU A 212 5.62 21.64 -3.29
C GLU A 212 4.60 21.41 -2.17
N VAL A 213 5.02 21.58 -0.92
CA VAL A 213 4.11 21.64 0.22
C VAL A 213 3.32 22.94 0.17
N GLY A 214 2.17 22.93 -0.49
CA GLY A 214 1.39 24.15 -0.72
C GLY A 214 0.59 24.66 0.49
N LYS A 215 0.28 23.80 1.46
CA LYS A 215 -0.47 24.19 2.67
C LYS A 215 -0.25 23.25 3.85
N ILE A 216 -0.08 23.83 5.03
CA ILE A 216 -0.07 23.11 6.31
C ILE A 216 -1.41 23.27 7.03
N TYR A 217 -1.98 22.15 7.48
CA TYR A 217 -3.24 22.12 8.24
C TYR A 217 -3.04 21.88 9.74
N ASP A 218 -1.91 21.29 10.10
CA ASP A 218 -1.50 21.00 11.48
C ASP A 218 0.00 21.29 11.61
N GLU A 219 0.35 22.41 12.24
CA GLU A 219 1.73 22.89 12.32
C GLU A 219 2.62 21.99 13.19
N GLU A 220 2.05 21.37 14.23
CA GLU A 220 2.81 20.55 15.17
C GLU A 220 3.19 19.23 14.52
N VAL A 221 2.23 18.57 13.88
CA VAL A 221 2.44 17.32 13.13
C VAL A 221 3.36 17.58 11.93
N ALA A 222 3.17 18.67 11.19
CA ALA A 222 4.03 19.01 10.06
C ALA A 222 5.48 19.19 10.50
N ARG A 223 5.72 19.92 11.59
CA ARG A 223 7.06 20.09 12.17
C ARG A 223 7.68 18.76 12.58
N ALA A 224 6.92 17.88 13.22
CA ALA A 224 7.38 16.54 13.59
C ALA A 224 7.76 15.71 12.37
N PHE A 225 7.00 15.83 11.26
CA PHE A 225 7.31 15.17 9.99
C PHE A 225 8.42 15.88 9.20
N GLY A 226 8.85 17.06 9.66
CA GLY A 226 9.83 17.96 9.05
C GLY A 226 9.34 18.61 7.75
N LEU A 227 8.04 18.86 7.67
CA LEU A 227 7.36 19.51 6.55
C LEU A 227 7.08 20.98 6.85
N PHE A 228 7.22 21.84 5.85
CA PHE A 228 6.92 23.28 5.95
C PHE A 228 6.39 23.81 4.61
N GLU A 229 5.61 24.90 4.62
CA GLU A 229 5.04 25.48 3.39
C GLU A 229 6.13 25.96 2.42
N GLY A 230 5.92 25.72 1.13
CA GLY A 230 6.89 26.01 0.07
C GLY A 230 8.02 25.00 -0.05
N GLN A 231 8.10 23.98 0.81
CA GLN A 231 9.14 22.95 0.76
C GLN A 231 9.01 22.10 -0.50
N LEU A 232 10.14 21.85 -1.16
CA LEU A 232 10.26 20.91 -2.26
C LEU A 232 10.33 19.46 -1.76
N THR A 233 9.45 18.61 -2.26
CA THR A 233 9.37 17.18 -1.94
C THR A 233 9.40 16.31 -3.19
N VAL A 234 9.70 15.02 -3.02
CA VAL A 234 9.64 14.01 -4.08
C VAL A 234 8.79 12.83 -3.62
N GLU A 235 7.72 12.54 -4.34
CA GLU A 235 6.83 11.41 -4.09
C GLU A 235 7.12 10.29 -5.09
N ILE A 236 7.27 9.05 -4.58
CA ILE A 236 7.51 7.85 -5.38
C ILE A 236 6.34 6.88 -5.15
N HIS A 237 5.51 6.68 -6.16
CA HIS A 237 4.43 5.70 -6.16
C HIS A 237 4.80 4.50 -7.05
N SER A 238 5.10 3.36 -6.42
CA SER A 238 5.38 2.11 -7.11
C SER A 238 5.21 0.89 -6.21
N GLY A 239 5.34 -0.31 -6.78
CA GLY A 239 5.10 -1.57 -6.10
C GLY A 239 6.10 -2.67 -6.43
N SER A 240 5.63 -3.91 -6.35
CA SER A 240 6.42 -5.14 -6.54
C SER A 240 6.64 -5.51 -8.00
N ARG A 241 6.21 -4.65 -8.92
CA ARG A 241 6.41 -4.79 -10.36
C ARG A 241 5.82 -6.12 -10.87
N GLY A 242 6.46 -6.74 -11.86
CA GLY A 242 6.02 -8.03 -12.40
C GLY A 242 6.07 -9.19 -11.40
N LEU A 243 6.82 -9.05 -10.30
CA LEU A 243 7.01 -10.12 -9.31
C LEU A 243 5.74 -10.35 -8.50
N GLY A 244 5.23 -9.34 -7.80
CA GLY A 244 4.03 -9.51 -6.98
C GLY A 244 2.78 -9.79 -7.81
N HIS A 245 2.68 -9.20 -9.01
CA HIS A 245 1.61 -9.58 -9.95
C HIS A 245 1.65 -11.08 -10.28
N GLN A 246 2.85 -11.64 -10.50
CA GLN A 246 2.98 -13.07 -10.76
C GLN A 246 2.65 -13.90 -9.52
N VAL A 247 3.13 -13.50 -8.34
CA VAL A 247 2.77 -14.16 -7.06
C VAL A 247 1.25 -14.19 -6.87
N CYS A 248 0.57 -13.05 -6.99
CA CYS A 248 -0.88 -13.00 -6.89
C CYS A 248 -1.55 -13.92 -7.93
N SER A 249 -1.09 -13.91 -9.19
CA SER A 249 -1.65 -14.80 -10.23
C SER A 249 -1.47 -16.28 -9.91
N ASP A 250 -0.29 -16.66 -9.41
CA ASP A 250 0.05 -18.04 -9.09
C ASP A 250 -0.84 -18.55 -7.94
N TYR A 251 -1.03 -17.74 -6.91
CA TYR A 251 -1.84 -18.10 -5.74
C TYR A 251 -3.34 -17.97 -5.97
N VAL A 252 -3.82 -17.02 -6.77
CA VAL A 252 -5.22 -17.00 -7.23
C VAL A 252 -5.57 -18.32 -7.92
N LYS A 253 -4.64 -18.88 -8.72
CA LYS A 253 -4.83 -20.15 -9.40
C LYS A 253 -4.74 -21.34 -8.44
N SER A 254 -3.69 -21.42 -7.61
CA SER A 254 -3.45 -22.57 -6.74
C SER A 254 -4.50 -22.70 -5.63
N LEU A 255 -4.93 -21.57 -5.04
CA LEU A 255 -5.91 -21.55 -3.95
C LEU A 255 -7.32 -21.95 -4.39
N GLN A 256 -7.61 -22.05 -5.68
CA GLN A 256 -8.87 -22.66 -6.15
C GLN A 256 -9.02 -24.11 -5.67
N GLY A 257 -7.89 -24.84 -5.56
CA GLY A 257 -7.87 -26.18 -4.98
C GLY A 257 -8.11 -26.15 -3.47
N ALA A 258 -7.53 -25.17 -2.77
CA ALA A 258 -7.72 -24.99 -1.33
C ALA A 258 -9.19 -24.72 -0.96
N VAL A 259 -9.89 -23.87 -1.74
CA VAL A 259 -11.33 -23.61 -1.55
C VAL A 259 -12.14 -24.91 -1.54
N ARG A 260 -11.84 -25.85 -2.46
CA ARG A 260 -12.50 -27.16 -2.52
C ARG A 260 -12.09 -28.05 -1.35
N LYS A 261 -10.78 -28.14 -1.07
CA LYS A 261 -10.19 -28.97 -0.01
C LYS A 261 -10.75 -28.62 1.37
N TYR A 262 -10.93 -27.33 1.66
CA TYR A 262 -11.44 -26.84 2.94
C TYR A 262 -12.94 -26.55 2.93
N ASN A 263 -13.67 -26.96 1.89
CA ASN A 263 -15.11 -26.77 1.73
C ASN A 263 -15.58 -25.31 1.96
N ILE A 264 -14.80 -24.36 1.46
CA ILE A 264 -15.09 -22.93 1.60
C ILE A 264 -16.14 -22.55 0.56
N LYS A 265 -17.29 -22.06 1.02
CA LYS A 265 -18.35 -21.52 0.15
C LYS A 265 -18.10 -20.04 -0.08
N LEU A 266 -17.95 -19.65 -1.34
CA LEU A 266 -17.74 -18.26 -1.74
C LEU A 266 -18.88 -17.81 -2.66
N PRO A 267 -19.47 -16.63 -2.45
CA PRO A 267 -20.49 -16.08 -3.33
C PRO A 267 -19.89 -15.61 -4.68
N ASP A 268 -18.57 -15.41 -4.73
CA ASP A 268 -17.83 -15.04 -5.94
C ASP A 268 -16.50 -15.81 -5.99
N ARG A 269 -16.19 -16.39 -7.15
CA ARG A 269 -14.94 -17.14 -7.38
C ARG A 269 -13.67 -16.28 -7.22
N GLN A 270 -13.78 -14.97 -7.41
CA GLN A 270 -12.68 -14.02 -7.24
C GLN A 270 -12.31 -13.79 -5.76
N LEU A 271 -13.15 -14.23 -4.80
CA LEU A 271 -12.85 -14.23 -3.35
C LEU A 271 -12.00 -15.43 -2.91
N VAL A 272 -11.29 -16.06 -3.84
CA VAL A 272 -10.44 -17.23 -3.57
C VAL A 272 -9.53 -16.98 -2.37
N CYS A 273 -9.49 -17.94 -1.45
CA CYS A 273 -8.79 -17.84 -0.19
C CYS A 273 -8.44 -19.24 0.35
N ALA A 274 -7.63 -19.27 1.40
CA ALA A 274 -7.34 -20.47 2.18
C ALA A 274 -7.27 -20.11 3.67
N PRO A 275 -7.51 -21.06 4.59
CA PRO A 275 -7.23 -20.85 6.01
C PRO A 275 -5.78 -20.40 6.20
N LEU A 276 -5.54 -19.39 7.02
CA LEU A 276 -4.22 -18.77 7.11
C LEU A 276 -3.17 -19.75 7.66
N ASP A 277 -3.58 -20.63 8.57
CA ASP A 277 -2.79 -21.73 9.14
C ASP A 277 -2.74 -23.00 8.27
N SER A 278 -3.35 -23.00 7.08
CA SER A 278 -3.16 -24.10 6.13
C SER A 278 -1.78 -24.04 5.47
N PRO A 279 -1.24 -25.16 4.95
CA PRO A 279 -0.04 -25.13 4.13
C PRO A 279 -0.14 -24.12 2.97
N GLU A 280 -1.28 -24.08 2.29
CA GLU A 280 -1.53 -23.17 1.17
C GLU A 280 -1.57 -21.69 1.61
N GLY A 281 -2.19 -21.41 2.75
CA GLY A 281 -2.25 -20.07 3.36
C GLY A 281 -0.89 -19.56 3.80
N ARG A 282 -0.10 -20.39 4.50
CA ARG A 282 1.27 -20.07 4.89
C ARG A 282 2.18 -19.82 3.68
N CYS A 283 2.09 -20.65 2.65
CA CYS A 283 2.83 -20.45 1.41
C CYS A 283 2.46 -19.11 0.74
N TYR A 284 1.17 -18.77 0.66
CA TYR A 284 0.77 -17.47 0.10
C TYR A 284 1.28 -16.30 0.96
N PHE A 285 1.15 -16.38 2.28
CA PHE A 285 1.65 -15.35 3.18
C PHE A 285 3.16 -15.13 3.00
N GLY A 286 3.95 -16.20 2.97
CA GLY A 286 5.39 -16.12 2.75
C GLY A 286 5.77 -15.55 1.39
N ALA A 287 5.07 -15.94 0.32
CA ALA A 287 5.27 -15.38 -1.02
C ALA A 287 4.85 -13.91 -1.11
N MET A 288 3.77 -13.51 -0.45
CA MET A 288 3.29 -12.13 -0.38
C MET A 288 4.28 -11.26 0.41
N ALA A 289 4.77 -11.72 1.57
CA ALA A 289 5.79 -11.02 2.34
C ALA A 289 7.09 -10.86 1.51
N SER A 290 7.51 -11.90 0.78
CA SER A 290 8.63 -11.79 -0.18
C SER A 290 8.41 -10.76 -1.27
N ALA A 291 7.21 -10.69 -1.84
CA ALA A 291 6.86 -9.67 -2.84
C ALA A 291 6.80 -8.26 -2.24
N ALA A 292 6.35 -8.13 -0.99
CA ALA A 292 6.36 -6.87 -0.27
C ALA A 292 7.79 -6.37 -0.02
N ASN A 293 8.69 -7.26 0.39
CA ASN A 293 10.12 -6.97 0.58
C ASN A 293 10.77 -6.50 -0.72
N TYR A 294 10.47 -7.17 -1.83
CA TYR A 294 10.90 -6.72 -3.16
C TYR A 294 10.43 -5.28 -3.47
N ALA A 295 9.18 -4.93 -3.18
CA ALA A 295 8.66 -3.59 -3.44
C ALA A 295 9.35 -2.50 -2.60
N TRP A 296 9.63 -2.78 -1.33
CA TRP A 296 10.42 -1.85 -0.50
C TRP A 296 11.85 -1.71 -0.99
N ALA A 297 12.51 -2.80 -1.41
CA ALA A 297 13.80 -2.73 -2.08
C ALA A 297 13.73 -1.87 -3.35
N ASN A 298 12.66 -2.02 -4.14
CA ASN A 298 12.44 -1.24 -5.36
C ASN A 298 12.34 0.27 -5.07
N ARG A 299 11.48 0.66 -4.12
CA ARG A 299 11.34 2.07 -3.70
C ARG A 299 12.62 2.62 -3.06
N GLN A 300 13.35 1.79 -2.32
CA GLN A 300 14.65 2.17 -1.76
C GLN A 300 15.70 2.45 -2.85
N CYS A 301 15.77 1.63 -3.90
CA CYS A 301 16.62 1.91 -5.07
C CYS A 301 16.21 3.22 -5.76
N MET A 302 14.91 3.44 -5.99
CA MET A 302 14.44 4.69 -6.62
C MET A 302 14.70 5.92 -5.76
N ALA A 303 14.57 5.81 -4.44
CA ALA A 303 14.93 6.90 -3.52
C ALA A 303 16.42 7.27 -3.61
N HIS A 304 17.30 6.29 -3.76
CA HIS A 304 18.73 6.54 -4.01
C HIS A 304 18.97 7.21 -5.36
N LEU A 305 18.31 6.74 -6.43
CA LEU A 305 18.43 7.31 -7.77
C LEU A 305 17.91 8.76 -7.80
N ALA A 306 16.81 9.05 -7.10
CA ALA A 306 16.29 10.41 -6.96
C ALA A 306 17.31 11.36 -6.30
N ARG A 307 17.98 10.92 -5.23
CA ARG A 307 19.08 11.69 -4.62
C ARG A 307 20.23 11.95 -5.60
N ARG A 308 20.60 10.94 -6.41
CA ARG A 308 21.64 11.08 -7.44
C ARG A 308 21.25 12.10 -8.51
N SER A 309 20.00 12.09 -8.98
CA SER A 309 19.49 13.05 -9.95
C SER A 309 19.50 14.48 -9.40
N PHE A 310 19.12 14.67 -8.13
CA PHE A 310 19.18 15.97 -7.48
C PHE A 310 20.62 16.47 -7.35
N GLU A 311 21.54 15.59 -6.95
CA GLU A 311 22.96 15.94 -6.88
C GLU A 311 23.55 16.30 -8.24
N GLU A 312 23.24 15.55 -9.29
CA GLU A 312 23.71 15.82 -10.66
C GLU A 312 23.32 17.23 -11.12
N VAL A 313 22.08 17.65 -10.85
CA VAL A 313 21.55 18.92 -11.34
C VAL A 313 21.90 20.10 -10.44
N LEU A 314 21.98 19.90 -9.13
CA LEU A 314 22.07 20.98 -8.14
C LEU A 314 23.46 21.17 -7.54
N THR A 315 24.40 20.25 -7.78
CA THR A 315 25.80 20.43 -7.36
C THR A 315 26.37 21.70 -7.97
N GLY A 316 26.97 22.56 -7.13
CA GLY A 316 27.52 23.86 -7.53
C GLY A 316 26.50 24.99 -7.62
N LYS A 317 25.19 24.69 -7.58
CA LYS A 317 24.10 25.67 -7.48
C LYS A 317 23.68 25.91 -6.03
N MET A 318 23.68 24.86 -5.21
CA MET A 318 23.35 24.93 -3.78
C MET A 318 24.12 23.91 -2.94
N SER A 319 24.22 24.17 -1.64
CA SER A 319 24.98 23.35 -0.68
C SER A 319 24.18 22.22 -0.05
N ASP A 320 22.86 22.36 0.09
CA ASP A 320 21.97 21.34 0.64
C ASP A 320 20.85 21.00 -0.34
N PHE A 321 21.02 19.88 -1.04
CA PHE A 321 20.04 19.29 -1.94
C PHE A 321 19.66 17.86 -1.51
N ASP A 322 19.95 17.52 -0.24
CA ASP A 322 19.67 16.17 0.24
C ASP A 322 18.17 15.91 0.32
N LEU A 323 17.79 14.67 0.00
CA LEU A 323 16.42 14.21 0.14
C LEU A 323 16.32 13.17 1.26
N ARG A 324 15.71 13.55 2.39
CA ARG A 324 15.43 12.59 3.48
C ARG A 324 14.11 11.87 3.24
N THR A 325 14.01 10.60 3.62
CA THR A 325 12.71 9.90 3.62
C THR A 325 11.86 10.43 4.76
N VAL A 326 10.65 10.90 4.45
CA VAL A 326 9.62 11.25 5.44
C VAL A 326 8.94 9.97 5.90
N TYR A 327 8.33 9.24 4.97
CA TYR A 327 7.77 7.93 5.26
C TYR A 327 7.62 7.07 4.00
N ASP A 328 7.45 5.76 4.16
CA ASP A 328 7.11 4.79 3.11
C ASP A 328 6.01 3.86 3.61
N VAL A 329 4.89 3.79 2.89
CA VAL A 329 3.71 3.04 3.32
C VAL A 329 3.10 2.22 2.18
N ALA A 330 2.68 1.00 2.50
CA ALA A 330 1.97 0.10 1.59
C ALA A 330 0.47 0.41 1.55
N HIS A 331 -0.17 0.21 0.40
CA HIS A 331 -1.64 0.21 0.30
C HIS A 331 -2.26 -1.06 -0.29
N ASN A 332 -1.45 -2.05 -0.68
CA ASN A 332 -1.88 -3.39 -1.12
C ASN A 332 -1.14 -4.47 -0.33
N ILE A 333 -1.64 -4.87 0.84
CA ILE A 333 -0.90 -5.74 1.75
C ILE A 333 -1.82 -6.46 2.75
N ALA A 334 -1.42 -7.65 3.21
CA ALA A 334 -2.01 -8.26 4.39
C ALA A 334 -0.99 -8.25 5.54
N LYS A 335 -1.41 -7.85 6.75
CA LYS A 335 -0.55 -7.81 7.94
C LYS A 335 -1.22 -8.46 9.14
N ILE A 336 -0.41 -9.11 9.98
CA ILE A 336 -0.88 -9.63 11.26
C ILE A 336 -0.73 -8.52 12.29
N GLU A 337 -1.84 -8.08 12.87
CA GLU A 337 -1.90 -6.90 13.73
C GLU A 337 -2.77 -7.17 14.96
N ASP A 338 -2.41 -6.57 16.10
CA ASP A 338 -3.23 -6.58 17.31
C ASP A 338 -4.29 -5.48 17.24
N HIS A 339 -5.56 -5.85 17.41
CA HIS A 339 -6.69 -4.92 17.38
C HIS A 339 -7.68 -5.21 18.51
N THR A 340 -8.36 -4.17 18.99
CA THR A 340 -9.42 -4.32 20.00
C THR A 340 -10.78 -4.54 19.32
N VAL A 341 -11.36 -5.71 19.56
CA VAL A 341 -12.67 -6.12 19.06
C VAL A 341 -13.58 -6.43 20.24
N ASN A 342 -14.69 -5.68 20.35
CA ASN A 342 -15.66 -5.82 21.45
C ASN A 342 -15.00 -5.80 22.84
N GLY A 343 -14.06 -4.87 23.05
CA GLY A 343 -13.33 -4.68 24.31
C GLY A 343 -12.20 -5.69 24.57
N LYS A 344 -11.93 -6.63 23.65
CA LYS A 344 -10.83 -7.60 23.79
C LYS A 344 -9.78 -7.41 22.70
N THR A 345 -8.51 -7.36 23.10
CA THR A 345 -7.39 -7.37 22.16
C THR A 345 -7.25 -8.75 21.53
N MET A 346 -7.13 -8.82 20.21
CA MET A 346 -6.88 -10.05 19.47
C MET A 346 -6.03 -9.81 18.22
N LYS A 347 -5.29 -10.83 17.80
CA LYS A 347 -4.56 -10.82 16.53
C LYS A 347 -5.51 -11.03 15.37
N LEU A 348 -5.38 -10.20 14.35
CA LEU A 348 -6.12 -10.28 13.10
C LEU A 348 -5.15 -10.25 11.92
N CYS A 349 -5.52 -10.91 10.82
CA CYS A 349 -4.92 -10.67 9.52
C CYS A 349 -5.74 -9.60 8.80
N ILE A 350 -5.18 -8.39 8.73
CA ILE A 350 -5.79 -7.21 8.10
C ILE A 350 -5.33 -7.15 6.64
N HIS A 351 -6.25 -7.44 5.72
CA HIS A 351 -6.02 -7.22 4.29
C HIS A 351 -6.40 -5.80 3.95
N ARG A 352 -5.52 -5.09 3.25
CA ARG A 352 -5.76 -3.76 2.70
C ARG A 352 -5.50 -3.81 1.20
N LYS A 353 -6.48 -3.39 0.40
CA LYS A 353 -6.33 -3.24 -1.06
C LYS A 353 -6.79 -1.87 -1.48
N GLY A 354 -5.85 -1.02 -1.89
CA GLY A 354 -6.07 0.41 -2.01
C GLY A 354 -6.48 1.03 -0.67
N ALA A 355 -5.84 0.64 0.42
CA ALA A 355 -6.09 1.25 1.73
C ALA A 355 -4.80 1.27 2.55
N THR A 356 -4.59 2.31 3.33
CA THR A 356 -3.28 2.61 3.94
C THR A 356 -3.34 2.41 5.44
N ARG A 357 -2.32 1.78 6.04
CA ARG A 357 -2.22 1.70 7.50
C ARG A 357 -2.12 3.11 8.08
N ALA A 358 -2.82 3.37 9.18
CA ALA A 358 -2.98 4.67 9.83
C ALA A 358 -2.96 4.49 11.35
N PHE A 359 -1.88 3.92 11.89
CA PHE A 359 -1.72 3.71 13.32
C PHE A 359 -1.63 5.04 14.08
N GLY A 360 -2.38 5.13 15.18
CA GLY A 360 -2.49 6.35 15.98
C GLY A 360 -1.30 6.65 16.89
N PRO A 361 -1.36 7.78 17.61
CA PRO A 361 -0.45 8.15 18.69
C PRO A 361 -0.14 7.00 19.65
N GLY A 362 1.11 6.91 20.10
CA GLY A 362 1.61 5.94 21.08
C GLY A 362 1.83 4.52 20.54
N HIS A 363 1.39 4.20 19.31
CA HIS A 363 1.45 2.83 18.82
C HIS A 363 2.91 2.34 18.65
N PRO A 364 3.28 1.15 19.18
CA PRO A 364 4.68 0.72 19.23
C PRO A 364 5.33 0.48 17.87
N ALA A 365 4.53 0.10 16.87
CA ALA A 365 5.00 -0.07 15.48
C ALA A 365 5.27 1.26 14.74
N VAL A 366 4.88 2.41 15.32
CA VAL A 366 5.23 3.72 14.78
C VAL A 366 6.65 4.06 15.24
N THR A 367 7.45 4.55 14.31
CA THR A 367 8.84 4.95 14.55
C THR A 367 8.93 5.98 15.69
N PRO A 368 9.96 5.95 16.56
CA PRO A 368 10.06 6.86 17.69
C PRO A 368 9.87 8.33 17.33
N ALA A 369 10.36 8.76 16.16
CA ALA A 369 10.25 10.15 15.69
C ALA A 369 8.80 10.63 15.51
N TYR A 370 7.87 9.72 15.22
CA TYR A 370 6.46 10.05 14.93
C TYR A 370 5.49 9.48 15.95
N ARG A 371 5.98 8.68 16.91
CA ARG A 371 5.11 7.89 17.80
C ARG A 371 4.16 8.76 18.60
N GLU A 372 4.59 9.93 19.06
CA GLU A 372 3.73 10.85 19.80
C GLU A 372 2.52 11.33 18.99
N PHE A 373 2.72 11.57 17.69
CA PHE A 373 1.71 12.15 16.80
C PHE A 373 0.87 11.08 16.08
N GLY A 374 1.45 9.93 15.79
CA GLY A 374 0.87 8.89 14.97
C GLY A 374 1.63 8.69 13.65
N GLN A 375 1.24 7.66 12.91
CA GLN A 375 1.92 7.28 11.68
C GLN A 375 1.65 8.29 10.55
N PRO A 376 2.65 8.71 9.76
CA PRO A 376 2.38 9.37 8.49
C PRO A 376 1.55 8.47 7.56
N VAL A 377 0.57 9.07 6.89
CA VAL A 377 -0.29 8.43 5.90
C VAL A 377 -0.16 9.22 4.60
N LEU A 378 0.40 8.59 3.58
CA LEU A 378 0.64 9.22 2.28
C LEU A 378 -0.52 8.90 1.34
N VAL A 379 -1.20 9.94 0.85
CA VAL A 379 -2.39 9.85 0.00
C VAL A 379 -2.06 10.49 -1.35
N PRO A 380 -1.52 9.71 -2.30
CA PRO A 380 -1.27 10.20 -3.65
C PRO A 380 -2.56 10.60 -4.37
N GLY A 381 -2.50 11.71 -5.11
CA GLY A 381 -3.52 12.06 -6.09
C GLY A 381 -3.45 11.20 -7.35
N ASP A 382 -4.11 11.68 -8.41
CA ASP A 382 -3.74 11.34 -9.79
C ASP A 382 -2.55 12.20 -10.24
N MET A 383 -1.86 11.77 -11.30
CA MET A 383 -0.72 12.50 -11.88
C MET A 383 -1.08 13.97 -12.15
N GLY A 384 -0.34 14.89 -11.55
CA GLY A 384 -0.56 16.35 -11.68
C GLY A 384 -1.72 16.92 -10.85
N THR A 385 -2.27 16.15 -9.90
CA THR A 385 -3.25 16.64 -8.92
C THR A 385 -2.63 16.69 -7.51
N ALA A 386 -3.35 17.22 -6.53
CA ALA A 386 -2.83 17.32 -5.17
C ALA A 386 -2.67 15.94 -4.51
N SER A 387 -1.52 15.72 -3.87
CA SER A 387 -1.28 14.66 -2.89
C SER A 387 -1.39 15.22 -1.46
N TYR A 388 -1.68 14.36 -0.48
CA TYR A 388 -1.83 14.74 0.92
C TYR A 388 -0.97 13.87 1.85
N VAL A 389 -0.44 14.51 2.89
CA VAL A 389 0.14 13.82 4.06
C VAL A 389 -0.84 13.96 5.21
N LEU A 390 -1.34 12.84 5.72
CA LEU A 390 -2.20 12.77 6.90
C LEU A 390 -1.44 12.11 8.06
N VAL A 391 -2.06 12.07 9.24
CA VAL A 391 -1.55 11.36 10.41
C VAL A 391 -2.58 10.33 10.87
N GLY A 392 -2.09 9.15 11.26
CA GLY A 392 -2.91 8.09 11.84
C GLY A 392 -3.47 8.51 13.20
N THR A 393 -4.67 8.05 13.55
CA THR A 393 -5.41 8.52 14.72
C THR A 393 -5.83 7.37 15.64
N ALA A 394 -6.07 7.68 16.92
CA ALA A 394 -6.69 6.72 17.84
C ALA A 394 -8.08 6.28 17.35
N GLU A 395 -8.82 7.19 16.70
CA GLU A 395 -10.12 6.89 16.09
C GLU A 395 -10.00 5.85 14.96
N ALA A 396 -8.96 5.93 14.13
CA ALA A 396 -8.72 4.93 13.09
C ALA A 396 -8.49 3.53 13.71
N MET A 397 -7.77 3.44 14.83
CA MET A 397 -7.56 2.17 15.55
C MET A 397 -8.90 1.53 15.97
N GLU A 398 -9.86 2.33 16.42
CA GLU A 398 -11.16 1.83 16.87
C GLU A 398 -12.12 1.52 15.70
N LYS A 399 -12.21 2.45 14.74
CA LYS A 399 -13.28 2.48 13.74
C LYS A 399 -12.92 1.73 12.46
N SER A 400 -11.65 1.74 12.06
CA SER A 400 -11.19 1.22 10.77
C SER A 400 -9.99 0.26 10.85
N PHE A 401 -9.72 -0.32 12.03
CA PHE A 401 -8.56 -1.19 12.26
C PHE A 401 -7.25 -0.51 11.88
N GLY A 402 -7.08 0.74 12.32
CA GLY A 402 -5.90 1.56 12.03
C GLY A 402 -5.67 1.73 10.54
N THR A 403 -6.70 2.08 9.78
CA THR A 403 -6.64 2.18 8.31
C THR A 403 -7.30 3.46 7.80
N SER A 404 -6.76 4.03 6.73
CA SER A 404 -7.30 5.18 5.99
C SER A 404 -7.30 4.90 4.47
N CYS A 405 -7.72 5.89 3.68
CA CYS A 405 -7.69 5.85 2.22
C CYS A 405 -6.27 5.79 1.65
N HIS A 406 -6.17 5.56 0.34
CA HIS A 406 -4.88 5.47 -0.37
C HIS A 406 -4.73 6.46 -1.52
N GLY A 407 -5.80 7.16 -1.93
CA GLY A 407 -5.71 8.17 -2.98
C GLY A 407 -7.06 8.64 -3.49
N ALA A 408 -7.08 9.20 -4.70
CA ALA A 408 -8.28 9.76 -5.34
C ALA A 408 -9.28 8.71 -5.88
N GLY A 409 -8.93 7.43 -5.86
CA GLY A 409 -9.74 6.38 -6.49
C GLY A 409 -9.79 6.50 -8.01
N ARG A 410 -10.60 5.69 -8.69
CA ARG A 410 -10.77 5.77 -10.15
C ARG A 410 -12.23 5.79 -10.54
N THR A 411 -12.61 6.76 -11.36
CA THR A 411 -13.97 6.89 -11.90
C THR A 411 -14.12 6.29 -13.30
N MET A 412 -13.03 6.16 -14.06
CA MET A 412 -13.01 5.62 -15.43
C MET A 412 -12.00 4.48 -15.60
N SER A 413 -12.32 3.53 -16.49
CA SER A 413 -11.38 2.47 -16.88
C SER A 413 -10.25 3.06 -17.74
N ARG A 414 -9.08 2.41 -17.80
CA ARG A 414 -7.97 2.86 -18.68
C ARG A 414 -8.28 2.81 -20.18
N ARG A 415 -9.39 2.19 -20.58
CA ARG A 415 -9.83 2.06 -21.98
C ARG A 415 -11.14 2.82 -22.24
N ALA A 416 -11.66 3.53 -21.24
CA ALA A 416 -12.96 4.19 -21.28
C ALA A 416 -12.94 5.43 -22.15
#